data_AF-A0AAX2R7L4-F1
#
_entry.id   AF-A0AAX2R7L4-F1
#
_cell.length_a   1.000
_cell.length_b   1.000
_cell.length_c   1.000
_cell.angle_alpha   90.00
_cell.angle_beta   90.00
_cell.angle_gamma   90.00
#
_symmetry.space_group_name_H-M   'P 1'
#
loop_
_entity.id
_entity.type
_entity.pdbx_description
1 polymer ?
#
loop_
_entity_poly.entity_id
_entity_poly.type
_entity_poly.pdbx_seq_one_letter_code
_entity_poly.pdbx_strand_id
1 'polypeptide(L)' 'MEINNGIIIDGVLHEMIELIDVSNINFDCSKCSLCKECEECEMKHGSYLCDVMACFFFVNRGKVTDIKTKEEKE' A
#
# COMPACT_ATOMS: atom_id res chain seq x y z
N MET A 1 8.92 13.66 -2.11
CA MET A 1 9.30 12.37 -1.50
C MET A 1 9.56 11.42 -2.65
N GLU A 2 10.75 10.82 -2.73
CA GLU A 2 10.95 9.70 -3.65
C GLU A 2 10.32 8.46 -3.02
N ILE A 3 9.43 7.81 -3.75
CA ILE A 3 8.71 6.64 -3.24
C ILE A 3 9.12 5.48 -4.10
N ASN A 4 9.81 4.54 -3.46
CA ASN A 4 10.30 3.36 -4.12
C ASN A 4 9.25 2.25 -4.11
N ASN A 5 8.44 2.15 -3.03
CA ASN A 5 7.49 1.06 -2.83
C ASN A 5 6.12 1.60 -2.37
N GLY A 6 5.14 1.60 -3.28
CA GLY A 6 3.77 2.01 -3.00
C GLY A 6 2.84 1.84 -4.20
N ILE A 7 1.54 1.86 -3.96
CA ILE A 7 0.51 1.88 -5.00
C ILE A 7 -0.30 3.17 -4.93
N ILE A 8 -0.85 3.60 -6.06
CA ILE A 8 -1.72 4.76 -6.15
C ILE A 8 -3.12 4.28 -6.49
N ILE A 9 -4.11 4.60 -5.65
CA ILE A 9 -5.52 4.28 -5.80
C ILE A 9 -6.31 5.58 -5.69
N ASP A 10 -7.14 5.89 -6.69
CA ASP A 10 -7.93 7.14 -6.75
C ASP A 10 -7.11 8.42 -6.52
N GLY A 11 -5.88 8.43 -7.04
CA GLY A 11 -4.93 9.54 -6.88
C GLY A 11 -4.37 9.70 -5.47
N VAL A 12 -4.64 8.77 -4.55
CA VAL A 12 -4.05 8.68 -3.22
C VAL A 12 -2.94 7.64 -3.23
N LEU A 13 -1.84 7.98 -2.60
CA LEU A 13 -0.68 7.12 -2.46
C LEU A 13 -0.77 6.29 -1.17
N HIS A 14 -0.59 4.99 -1.35
CA HIS A 14 -0.55 3.98 -0.31
C HIS A 14 0.85 3.34 -0.31
N GLU A 15 1.69 3.76 0.64
CA GLU A 15 3.06 3.28 0.77
C GLU A 15 3.09 1.88 1.39
N MET A 16 3.91 0.99 0.84
CA MET A 16 4.11 -0.35 1.38
C MET A 16 5.13 -0.33 2.52
N ILE A 17 4.76 -0.87 3.68
CA ILE A 17 5.68 -1.06 4.80
C ILE A 17 6.14 -2.52 4.81
N GLU A 18 7.46 -2.74 4.76
CA GLU A 18 8.06 -4.08 4.74
C GLU A 18 8.26 -4.67 6.14
N LEU A 19 8.34 -6.01 6.21
CA LEU A 19 8.44 -6.83 7.42
C LEU A 19 9.66 -6.54 8.32
N ILE A 20 10.68 -5.85 7.80
CA ILE A 20 11.96 -5.64 8.51
C ILE A 20 11.79 -4.72 9.74
N ASP A 21 10.80 -3.82 9.73
CA ASP A 21 10.61 -2.81 10.80
C ASP A 21 9.62 -3.22 11.91
N VAL A 22 9.07 -4.43 11.86
CA VAL A 22 7.76 -4.71 12.50
C VAL A 22 7.75 -5.92 13.44
N SER A 23 8.91 -6.47 13.79
CA SER A 23 9.08 -7.59 14.74
C SER A 23 8.49 -7.35 16.15
N ASN A 24 8.01 -6.14 16.46
CA ASN A 24 7.38 -5.77 17.74
C ASN A 24 6.02 -5.07 17.63
N ILE A 25 5.42 -4.97 16.44
CA ILE A 25 4.13 -4.30 16.28
C ILE A 25 3.04 -5.35 16.19
N ASN A 26 2.16 -5.35 17.20
CA ASN A 26 0.90 -6.06 17.16
C ASN A 26 0.03 -5.39 16.08
N PHE A 27 0.14 -5.87 14.85
CA PHE A 27 -0.49 -5.27 13.69
C PHE A 27 -2.00 -5.44 13.74
N ASP A 28 -2.69 -4.32 13.57
CA ASP A 28 -4.13 -4.24 13.53
C ASP A 28 -4.52 -3.77 12.12
N CYS A 29 -5.14 -4.65 11.35
CA CYS A 29 -5.54 -4.38 9.96
C CYS A 29 -6.46 -3.16 9.85
N SER A 30 -7.18 -2.79 10.92
CA SER A 30 -8.00 -1.58 10.95
C SER A 30 -7.20 -0.28 10.75
N LYS A 31 -5.88 -0.33 10.96
CA LYS A 31 -4.95 0.79 10.70
C LYS A 31 -4.36 0.77 9.29
N CYS A 32 -4.58 -0.30 8.52
CA CYS A 32 -4.17 -0.38 7.13
C CYS A 32 -5.01 0.60 6.31
N SER A 33 -4.32 1.43 5.51
CA SER A 33 -5.00 2.35 4.61
C SER A 33 -5.84 1.68 3.53
N LEU A 34 -5.63 0.37 3.30
CA LEU A 34 -6.35 -0.45 2.33
C LEU A 34 -7.27 -1.48 2.98
N CYS A 35 -7.64 -1.31 4.25
CA CYS A 35 -8.50 -2.26 4.96
C CYS A 35 -9.86 -2.41 4.26
N LYS A 36 -10.46 -1.30 3.83
CA LYS A 36 -11.77 -1.30 3.16
C LYS A 36 -11.70 -1.99 1.81
N GLU A 37 -10.65 -1.72 1.06
CA GLU A 37 -10.37 -2.32 -0.23
C GLU A 37 -10.15 -3.83 -0.07
N CYS A 38 -9.61 -4.29 1.06
CA CYS A 38 -9.53 -5.71 1.37
C CYS A 38 -10.90 -6.35 1.67
N GLU A 39 -11.80 -5.62 2.33
CA GLU A 39 -13.15 -6.09 2.65
C GLU A 39 -14.09 -6.09 1.43
N GLU A 40 -13.94 -5.10 0.55
CA GLU A 40 -14.74 -4.95 -0.67
C GLU A 40 -14.27 -5.88 -1.80
N CYS A 41 -12.98 -6.20 -1.83
CA CYS A 41 -12.45 -7.15 -2.80
C CYS A 41 -12.89 -8.57 -2.38
N GLU A 42 -13.63 -9.28 -3.24
CA GLU A 42 -13.87 -10.72 -3.09
C GLU A 42 -12.56 -11.50 -3.28
N MET A 43 -11.67 -11.40 -2.31
CA MET A 43 -10.38 -12.07 -2.36
C MET A 43 -10.61 -13.57 -2.20
N LYS A 44 -10.43 -14.29 -3.31
CA LYS A 44 -10.44 -15.74 -3.31
C LYS A 44 -9.42 -16.22 -2.27
N HIS A 45 -9.87 -17.12 -1.38
CA HIS A 45 -9.08 -17.73 -0.32
C HIS A 45 -8.77 -16.86 0.92
N GLY A 46 -9.43 -15.71 1.08
CA GLY A 46 -9.27 -14.88 2.29
C GLY A 46 -7.89 -14.26 2.45
N SER A 47 -7.15 -14.13 1.34
CA SER A 47 -5.91 -13.36 1.30
C SER A 47 -6.20 -11.87 1.43
N TYR A 48 -5.30 -11.12 2.06
CA TYR A 48 -5.34 -9.66 2.09
C TYR A 48 -4.41 -9.08 1.01
N LEU A 49 -4.57 -7.79 0.66
CA LEU A 49 -3.72 -7.12 -0.33
C LEU A 49 -2.25 -7.14 0.08
N CYS A 50 -1.97 -7.10 1.39
CA CYS A 50 -0.61 -7.20 1.92
C CYS A 50 0.04 -8.56 1.62
N ASP A 51 -0.73 -9.66 1.67
CA ASP A 51 -0.24 -11.00 1.33
C ASP A 51 0.14 -11.10 -0.15
N VAL A 52 -0.70 -10.53 -1.02
CA VAL A 52 -0.49 -10.52 -2.48
C VAL A 52 0.73 -9.69 -2.86
N MET A 53 0.91 -8.54 -2.21
CA MET A 53 2.01 -7.61 -2.49
C MET A 53 3.29 -7.93 -1.69
N ALA A 54 3.28 -9.00 -0.89
CA ALA A 54 4.37 -9.40 0.00
C ALA A 54 4.87 -8.25 0.91
N CYS A 55 3.96 -7.42 1.40
CA CYS A 55 4.24 -6.34 2.35
C CYS A 55 3.53 -6.59 3.68
N PHE A 56 3.86 -5.82 4.71
CA PHE A 56 3.22 -5.94 6.01
C PHE A 56 1.89 -5.17 6.06
N PHE A 57 1.88 -3.91 5.62
CA PHE A 57 0.66 -3.10 5.47
C PHE A 57 0.88 -1.85 4.62
N PHE A 58 -0.22 -1.14 4.37
CA PHE A 58 -0.22 0.09 3.61
C PHE A 58 -0.48 1.32 4.48
N VAL A 59 0.29 2.39 4.28
CA VAL A 59 0.09 3.69 4.91
C VAL A 59 -0.39 4.71 3.88
N ASN A 60 -1.47 5.43 4.21
CA ASN A 60 -1.96 6.54 3.40
C ASN A 60 -0.99 7.72 3.53
N ARG A 61 -0.43 8.17 2.41
CA ARG A 61 0.48 9.33 2.33
C ARG A 61 -0.17 10.56 1.69
N GLY A 62 -1.45 10.47 1.36
CA GLY A 62 -2.25 11.55 0.81
C GLY A 62 -2.33 11.53 -0.72
N LYS A 63 -3.00 12.55 -1.26
CA LYS A 63 -3.17 12.71 -2.71
C LYS A 63 -1.84 13.05 -3.39
N VAL A 64 -1.60 12.44 -4.53
CA VAL A 64 -0.49 12.74 -5.41
C VAL A 64 -0.93 13.76 -6.45
N THR A 65 -0.19 14.85 -6.59
CA THR A 65 -0.47 15.91 -7.59
C THR A 65 0.39 15.76 -8.84
N ASP A 66 1.57 15.16 -8.72
CA ASP A 66 2.58 15.09 -9.77
C ASP A 66 3.24 13.70 -9.77
N ILE A 67 2.83 12.83 -10.70
CA ILE A 67 3.46 11.53 -10.92
C ILE A 67 4.41 11.69 -12.10
N LYS A 68 5.71 11.80 -11.82
CA LYS A 68 6.76 11.80 -12.84
C LYS A 68 7.32 10.39 -12.94
N THR A 69 7.03 9.68 -14.03
CA THR A 69 7.70 8.41 -14.34
C THR A 69 9.04 8.71 -15.00
N LYS A 70 10.03 7.82 -14.82
CA LYS A 70 11.36 7.99 -15.45
C LYS A 70 11.35 7.82 -16.99
N GLU A 71 10.20 7.51 -17.57
CA GLU A 71 9.98 7.35 -19.01
C GLU A 71 9.20 8.52 -19.61
N GLU A 72 9.65 9.74 -19.34
CA GLU A 72 9.50 10.85 -20.29
C GLU A 72 10.87 11.03 -20.96
N LYS A 73 11.20 10.10 -21.86
CA LYS A 73 12.27 10.31 -22.84
C LYS A 73 11.62 10.88 -24.09
N GLU A 74 11.67 12.20 -24.24
CA GLU A 74 11.53 12.86 -25.54
C GLU A 74 12.64 12.43 -26.51
#